data_AF-A0A9E7KVH1-F1
#
_entry.id   AF-A0A9E7KVH1-F1
#
_cell.length_a   1.000
_cell.length_b   1.000
_cell.length_c   1.000
_cell.angle_alpha   90.00
_cell.angle_beta   90.00
_cell.angle_gamma   90.00
#
_symmetry.space_group_name_H-M   'P 1'
#
loop_
_entity.id
_entity.type
_entity.pdbx_description
1 polymer ?
#
loop_
_entity_poly.entity_id
_entity_poly.type
_entity_poly.pdbx_seq_one_letter_code
_entity_poly.pdbx_strand_id
1 'polypeptide(L)'
;MAAFVASCAASCVFFTFTDSFRASFSSGRLYYGVATFRGIWAFNARRKGPHNPAAYRLTCSDLFHASLSLLAFLAFAASHGDVMGCYGVKLPRKVANTVPLVVGFVVSVSFVLFPSKRRGIGYPFLLQRDAVFVKG
;
A
#
# COMPACT_ATOMS: atom_id res chain seq x y z
N MET A 1 7.24 5.11 -22.14
CA MET A 1 6.36 5.87 -21.21
C MET A 1 5.24 5.00 -20.65
N ALA A 2 4.35 4.45 -21.47
CA ALA A 2 3.15 3.73 -21.01
C ALA A 2 3.46 2.52 -20.12
N ALA A 3 4.46 1.69 -20.49
CA ALA A 3 4.88 0.55 -19.68
C ALA A 3 5.40 0.94 -18.29
N PHE A 4 6.09 2.08 -18.17
CA PHE A 4 6.59 2.59 -16.89
C PHE A 4 5.45 3.12 -16.02
N VAL A 5 4.54 3.90 -16.59
CA VAL A 5 3.34 4.38 -15.86
C VAL A 5 2.50 3.19 -15.39
N ALA A 6 2.34 2.17 -16.24
CA ALA A 6 1.62 0.94 -15.89
C ALA A 6 2.33 0.15 -14.78
N SER A 7 3.66 0.01 -14.83
CA SER A 7 4.41 -0.70 -13.77
C SER A 7 4.40 0.05 -12.44
N CYS A 8 4.47 1.39 -12.47
CA CYS A 8 4.30 2.23 -11.28
C CYS A 8 2.88 2.14 -10.71
N ALA A 9 1.85 2.22 -11.56
CA ALA A 9 0.47 2.06 -11.12
C ALA A 9 0.24 0.67 -10.49
N ALA A 10 0.78 -0.38 -11.12
CA ALA A 10 0.71 -1.74 -10.60
C ALA A 10 1.46 -1.87 -9.26
N SER A 11 2.62 -1.23 -9.11
CA SER A 11 3.38 -1.27 -7.84
C SER A 11 2.66 -0.52 -6.72
N CYS A 12 2.03 0.62 -6.99
CA CYS A 12 1.20 1.34 -6.04
C CYS A 12 0.09 0.43 -5.47
N VAL A 13 -0.63 -0.27 -6.35
CA VAL A 13 -1.68 -1.22 -5.93
C VAL A 13 -1.07 -2.39 -5.17
N PHE A 14 -0.01 -3.00 -5.70
CA PHE A 14 0.64 -4.14 -5.08
C PHE A 14 1.15 -3.85 -3.65
N PHE A 15 1.72 -2.67 -3.41
CA PHE A 15 2.21 -2.29 -2.08
C PHE A 15 1.08 -2.10 -1.06
N THR A 16 -0.13 -1.71 -1.48
CA THR A 16 -1.27 -1.63 -0.55
C THR A 16 -1.71 -2.99 -0.01
N PHE A 17 -1.43 -4.07 -0.75
CA PHE A 17 -1.72 -5.45 -0.32
C PHE A 17 -0.53 -6.12 0.38
N THR A 18 0.61 -5.43 0.47
CA THR A 18 1.78 -5.97 1.15
C THR A 18 1.64 -5.77 2.65
N ASP A 19 1.83 -6.85 3.39
CA ASP A 19 1.70 -6.87 4.83
C ASP A 19 2.91 -7.59 5.44
N SER A 20 3.19 -7.28 6.70
CA SER A 20 4.31 -7.85 7.42
C SER A 20 3.86 -8.46 8.74
N PHE A 21 4.42 -9.62 9.04
CA PHE A 21 4.04 -10.42 10.19
C PHE A 21 5.26 -11.05 10.86
N ARG A 22 5.15 -11.32 12.16
CA ARG A 22 6.15 -12.06 12.90
C ARG A 22 5.79 -13.54 12.90
N ALA A 23 6.75 -14.41 12.58
CA ALA A 23 6.53 -15.85 12.73
C ALA A 23 6.60 -16.23 14.21
N SER A 24 5.50 -16.78 14.74
CA SER A 24 5.37 -17.12 16.16
C SER A 24 6.36 -18.19 16.65
N PHE A 25 6.91 -19.00 15.73
CA PHE A 25 7.72 -20.19 16.08
C PHE A 25 9.24 -20.00 15.85
N SER A 26 9.71 -18.83 15.42
CA SER A 26 11.16 -18.59 15.33
C SER A 26 11.54 -17.15 15.62
N SER A 27 12.14 -16.91 16.79
CA SER A 27 13.09 -15.82 17.07
C SER A 27 12.60 -14.38 16.77
N GLY A 28 11.30 -14.15 16.57
CA GLY A 28 10.77 -12.83 16.24
C GLY A 28 11.19 -12.29 14.86
N ARG A 29 11.59 -13.15 13.92
CA ARG A 29 11.91 -12.74 12.54
C ARG A 29 10.67 -12.15 11.84
N LEU A 30 10.87 -11.02 11.16
CA LEU A 30 9.85 -10.33 10.36
C LEU A 30 9.78 -10.96 8.96
N TYR A 31 8.57 -11.26 8.53
CA TYR A 31 8.28 -11.79 7.20
C TYR A 31 7.35 -10.84 6.46
N TYR A 32 7.55 -10.74 5.15
CA TYR A 32 6.71 -9.97 4.25
C TYR A 32 5.90 -10.92 3.38
N GLY A 33 4.66 -10.53 3.11
CA GLY A 33 3.77 -11.28 2.22
C GLY A 33 2.70 -10.40 1.60
N VAL A 34 2.05 -10.96 0.60
CA VAL A 34 0.94 -10.33 -0.11
C VAL A 34 -0.36 -10.90 0.39
N ALA A 35 -1.30 -10.03 0.74
CA ALA A 35 -2.65 -10.43 1.11
C ALA A 35 -3.38 -11.08 -0.07
N THR A 36 -4.05 -12.19 0.20
CA THR A 36 -4.86 -12.95 -0.76
C THR A 36 -6.24 -13.24 -0.15
N PHE A 37 -7.20 -13.65 -0.96
CA PHE A 37 -8.55 -14.02 -0.47
C PHE A 37 -8.54 -15.19 0.53
N ARG A 38 -7.50 -16.03 0.48
CA ARG A 38 -7.36 -17.21 1.36
C ARG A 38 -6.46 -16.98 2.58
N GLY A 39 -5.77 -15.84 2.67
CA GLY A 39 -4.81 -15.54 3.74
C GLY A 39 -3.65 -14.71 3.22
N ILE A 40 -2.43 -14.97 3.67
CA ILE A 40 -1.23 -14.26 3.21
C ILE A 40 -0.28 -15.19 2.46
N TRP A 41 0.21 -14.72 1.31
CA TRP A 41 1.27 -15.39 0.55
C TRP A 41 2.61 -14.77 0.88
N ALA A 42 3.41 -15.47 1.67
CA ALA A 42 4.69 -14.97 2.15
C ALA A 42 5.84 -15.36 1.20
N PHE A 43 6.66 -14.39 0.81
CA PHE A 43 7.76 -14.59 -0.14
C PHE A 43 8.83 -15.57 0.36
N ASN A 44 9.09 -15.58 1.68
CA ASN A 44 10.20 -16.33 2.28
C ASN A 44 9.75 -17.40 3.30
N ALA A 45 8.45 -17.65 3.47
CA ALA A 45 7.96 -18.61 4.46
C ALA A 45 7.64 -19.95 3.81
N ARG A 46 8.66 -20.70 3.38
CA ARG A 46 8.47 -22.02 2.76
C ARG A 46 7.72 -23.04 3.64
N ARG A 47 7.59 -22.84 4.97
CA ARG A 47 6.93 -23.79 5.89
C ARG A 47 6.27 -23.22 7.16
N LYS A 48 6.23 -21.91 7.41
CA LYS A 48 5.65 -21.34 8.65
C LYS A 48 4.83 -20.09 8.34
N GLY A 49 3.55 -20.29 8.03
CA GLY A 49 2.57 -19.19 7.94
C GLY A 49 2.24 -18.61 9.32
N PRO A 50 1.58 -17.44 9.38
CA PRO A 50 1.08 -16.90 10.63
C PRO A 50 0.08 -17.85 11.29
N HIS A 51 0.02 -17.86 12.63
CA HIS A 51 -0.88 -18.72 13.40
C HIS A 51 -2.36 -18.53 13.02
N ASN A 52 -2.74 -17.29 12.67
CA ASN A 52 -4.05 -16.97 12.15
C ASN A 52 -3.94 -16.38 10.72
N PRO A 53 -4.02 -17.20 9.66
CA PRO A 53 -3.99 -16.71 8.28
C PRO A 53 -5.26 -15.93 7.91
N ALA A 54 -6.39 -16.15 8.60
CA ALA A 54 -7.64 -15.46 8.33
C ALA A 54 -7.57 -13.96 8.66
N ALA A 55 -6.73 -13.57 9.63
CA ALA A 55 -6.50 -12.17 10.00
C ALA A 55 -5.82 -11.34 8.88
N TYR A 56 -5.17 -12.01 7.92
CA TYR A 56 -4.43 -11.35 6.83
C TYR A 56 -5.16 -11.39 5.49
N ARG A 57 -6.41 -11.87 5.46
CA ARG A 57 -7.24 -11.94 4.26
C ARG A 57 -7.44 -10.57 3.64
N LEU A 58 -7.60 -10.53 2.32
CA LEU A 58 -7.98 -9.33 1.59
C LEU A 58 -9.36 -8.84 2.08
N THR A 59 -9.46 -7.56 2.44
CA THR A 59 -10.70 -6.92 2.89
C THR A 59 -11.15 -5.84 1.90
N CYS A 60 -12.44 -5.48 1.91
CA CYS A 60 -12.94 -4.36 1.09
C CYS A 60 -12.25 -3.03 1.43
N SER A 61 -11.80 -2.85 2.68
CA SER A 61 -11.01 -1.70 3.08
C SER A 61 -9.66 -1.64 2.35
N ASP A 62 -9.02 -2.79 2.12
CA ASP A 62 -7.77 -2.84 1.36
C ASP A 62 -7.99 -2.43 -0.10
N LEU A 63 -9.11 -2.86 -0.70
CA LEU A 63 -9.48 -2.44 -2.06
C LEU A 63 -9.76 -0.93 -2.13
N PHE A 64 -10.38 -0.37 -1.09
CA PHE A 64 -10.58 1.07 -0.97
C PHE A 64 -9.23 1.82 -0.93
N HIS A 65 -8.30 1.41 -0.07
CA HIS A 65 -6.96 2.02 -0.01
C HIS A 65 -6.16 1.83 -1.31
N ALA A 66 -6.28 0.67 -1.95
CA ALA A 66 -5.67 0.41 -3.26
C ALA A 66 -6.21 1.37 -4.33
N SER A 67 -7.54 1.58 -4.35
CA SER A 67 -8.18 2.50 -5.28
C SER A 67 -7.75 3.96 -5.04
N LEU A 68 -7.68 4.39 -3.78
CA LEU A 68 -7.21 5.72 -3.41
C LEU A 68 -5.75 5.95 -3.84
N SER A 69 -4.89 4.95 -3.61
CA SER A 69 -3.47 5.01 -3.99
C SER A 69 -3.29 5.08 -5.52
N LEU A 70 -4.09 4.31 -6.26
CA LEU A 70 -4.12 4.35 -7.71
C LEU A 70 -4.63 5.70 -8.24
N LEU A 71 -5.73 6.22 -7.67
CA LEU A 71 -6.29 7.52 -8.04
C LEU A 71 -5.29 8.66 -7.77
N ALA A 72 -4.61 8.62 -6.63
CA ALA A 72 -3.56 9.59 -6.29
C ALA A 72 -2.41 9.55 -7.30
N PHE A 73 -1.93 8.35 -7.63
CA PHE A 73 -0.87 8.17 -8.62
C PHE A 73 -1.29 8.68 -10.01
N LEU A 74 -2.49 8.32 -10.47
CA LEU A 74 -2.99 8.75 -11.78
C LEU A 74 -3.21 10.26 -11.84
N ALA A 75 -3.75 10.86 -10.78
CA ALA A 75 -3.90 12.31 -10.67
C ALA A 75 -2.54 13.01 -10.77
N PHE A 76 -1.53 12.51 -10.02
CA PHE A 76 -0.18 13.05 -10.07
C PHE A 76 0.46 12.85 -11.45
N ALA A 77 0.37 11.66 -12.03
CA ALA A 77 0.87 11.37 -13.38
C ALA A 77 0.22 12.27 -14.45
N ALA A 78 -1.08 12.54 -14.34
CA ALA A 78 -1.82 13.44 -15.23
C ALA A 78 -1.47 14.92 -15.06
N SER A 79 -0.78 15.30 -13.98
CA SER A 79 -0.25 16.66 -13.82
C SER A 79 1.00 16.92 -14.65
N HIS A 80 1.69 15.86 -15.09
CA HIS A 80 2.90 15.96 -15.88
C HIS A 80 2.59 16.05 -17.38
N GLY A 81 3.05 17.14 -18.00
CA GLY A 81 2.88 17.38 -19.44
C GLY A 81 3.45 16.28 -20.33
N ASP A 82 4.57 15.67 -19.93
CA ASP A 82 5.20 14.57 -20.69
C ASP A 82 4.33 13.33 -20.74
N VAL A 83 3.66 12.99 -19.62
CA VAL A 83 2.73 11.85 -19.55
C VAL A 83 1.51 12.16 -20.40
N MET A 84 0.92 13.34 -20.23
CA MET A 84 -0.26 13.75 -21.00
C MET A 84 0.01 13.84 -22.50
N GLY A 85 1.20 14.32 -22.90
CA GLY A 85 1.66 14.35 -24.28
C GLY A 85 1.80 12.97 -24.90
N CYS A 86 2.35 12.00 -24.15
CA CYS A 86 2.47 10.60 -24.62
C CYS A 86 1.11 9.90 -24.81
N TYR A 87 0.11 10.24 -23.99
CA TYR A 87 -1.23 9.66 -24.09
C TYR A 87 -2.18 10.49 -24.98
N GLY A 88 -1.73 11.60 -25.55
CA GLY A 88 -2.55 12.48 -26.40
C GLY A 88 -3.69 13.19 -25.65
N VAL A 89 -3.64 13.25 -24.33
CA VAL A 89 -4.69 13.86 -23.51
C VAL A 89 -4.39 15.34 -23.32
N LYS A 90 -5.33 16.21 -23.68
CA LYS A 90 -5.22 17.66 -23.48
C LYS A 90 -6.11 18.08 -22.31
N LEU A 91 -5.49 18.32 -21.15
CA LEU A 91 -6.17 18.94 -20.01
C LEU A 91 -5.80 20.43 -19.91
N PRO A 92 -6.74 21.30 -19.49
CA PRO A 92 -6.39 22.67 -19.12
C PRO A 92 -5.34 22.67 -18.01
N ARG A 93 -4.32 23.51 -18.11
CA ARG A 93 -3.23 23.61 -17.11
C ARG A 93 -3.75 23.85 -15.69
N LYS A 94 -4.86 24.58 -15.56
CA LYS A 94 -5.58 24.80 -14.30
C LYS A 94 -6.05 23.47 -13.69
N VAL A 95 -6.64 22.58 -14.50
CA VAL A 95 -7.14 21.28 -14.06
C VAL A 95 -5.98 20.36 -13.70
N ALA A 96 -4.96 20.26 -14.57
CA ALA A 96 -3.78 19.42 -14.35
C ALA A 96 -3.04 19.74 -13.03
N ASN A 97 -3.02 21.03 -12.63
CA ASN A 97 -2.40 21.45 -11.37
C ASN A 97 -3.32 21.34 -10.16
N THR A 98 -4.65 21.49 -10.34
CA THR A 98 -5.61 21.51 -9.22
C THR A 98 -6.05 20.11 -8.80
N VAL A 99 -6.23 19.19 -9.76
CA VAL A 99 -6.70 17.83 -9.49
C VAL A 99 -5.80 17.06 -8.50
N PRO A 100 -4.46 17.05 -8.63
CA PRO A 100 -3.60 16.35 -7.68
C PRO A 100 -3.72 16.90 -6.25
N LEU A 101 -3.92 18.21 -6.10
CA LEU A 101 -4.10 18.85 -4.79
C LEU A 101 -5.39 18.39 -4.12
N VAL A 102 -6.51 18.40 -4.86
CA VAL A 102 -7.81 17.97 -4.35
C VAL A 102 -7.80 16.47 -4.04
N VAL A 103 -7.25 15.65 -4.94
CA VAL A 103 -7.14 14.20 -4.73
C VAL A 103 -6.26 13.91 -3.52
N GLY A 104 -5.10 14.59 -3.39
CA GLY A 104 -4.22 14.47 -2.23
C GLY A 104 -4.94 14.78 -0.93
N PHE A 105 -5.70 15.88 -0.87
CA PHE A 105 -6.49 16.25 0.30
C PHE A 105 -7.54 15.18 0.66
N VAL A 106 -8.33 14.71 -0.32
CA VAL A 106 -9.35 13.68 -0.11
C VAL A 106 -8.72 12.37 0.37
N VAL A 107 -7.59 11.98 -0.22
CA VAL A 107 -6.84 10.79 0.20
C VAL A 107 -6.36 10.95 1.63
N SER A 108 -5.74 12.07 1.99
CA SER A 108 -5.29 12.33 3.37
C SER A 108 -6.43 12.23 4.38
N VAL A 109 -7.57 12.87 4.11
CA VAL A 109 -8.75 12.80 4.99
C VAL A 109 -9.28 11.36 5.09
N SER A 110 -9.35 10.65 3.96
CA SER A 110 -9.83 9.26 3.93
C SER A 110 -8.95 8.32 4.76
N PHE A 111 -7.63 8.50 4.73
CA PHE A 111 -6.70 7.71 5.54
C PHE A 111 -6.83 8.00 7.04
N VAL A 112 -7.23 9.22 7.42
CA VAL A 112 -7.50 9.56 8.82
C VAL A 112 -8.82 8.94 9.31
N LEU A 113 -9.88 9.00 8.49
CA LEU A 113 -11.20 8.46 8.85
C LEU A 113 -11.26 6.94 8.81
N PHE A 114 -10.54 6.33 7.86
CA PHE A 114 -10.48 4.89 7.65
C PHE A 114 -9.03 4.42 7.76
N PRO A 115 -8.48 4.25 8.98
CA PRO A 115 -7.10 3.82 9.13
C PRO A 115 -6.93 2.38 8.62
N SER A 116 -5.90 2.17 7.79
CA SER A 116 -5.54 0.83 7.34
C SER A 116 -5.02 0.00 8.51
N LYS A 117 -5.50 -1.24 8.63
CA LYS A 117 -5.01 -2.21 9.63
C LYS A 117 -3.77 -2.97 9.18
N ARG A 118 -3.33 -2.77 7.92
CA ARG A 118 -2.17 -3.42 7.33
C ARG A 118 -0.88 -2.89 7.93
N ARG A 119 0.07 -3.78 8.19
CA ARG A 119 1.41 -3.43 8.66
C ARG A 119 2.35 -3.49 7.46
N GLY A 120 2.34 -2.43 6.67
CA GLY A 120 3.18 -2.33 5.47
C GLY A 120 4.68 -2.27 5.78
N ILE A 121 5.47 -2.08 4.74
CA ILE A 121 6.92 -1.87 4.83
C ILE A 121 7.19 -0.61 5.65
N GLY A 122 8.01 -0.72 6.70
CA GLY A 122 8.33 0.40 7.60
C GLY A 122 7.50 0.47 8.89
N TYR A 123 6.57 -0.46 9.13
CA TYR A 123 5.87 -0.53 10.41
C TYR A 123 6.88 -0.76 11.56
N PRO A 124 6.81 0.00 12.68
CA PRO A 124 7.87 0.02 13.71
C PRO A 124 7.79 -1.19 14.64
N PHE A 125 8.07 -2.38 14.12
CA PHE A 125 8.10 -3.60 14.92
C PHE A 125 9.22 -3.61 15.96
N LEU A 126 10.33 -2.91 15.69
CA LEU A 126 11.48 -2.84 16.59
C LEU A 126 11.16 -2.06 17.87
N LEU A 127 10.52 -0.89 17.75
CA LEU A 127 10.09 -0.09 18.91
C LEU A 127 9.16 -0.87 19.84
N GLN A 128 8.31 -1.73 19.28
CA GLN A 128 7.40 -2.56 20.08
C GLN A 128 8.13 -3.71 20.80
N ARG A 129 9.29 -4.15 20.31
CA ARG A 129 10.14 -5.14 21.00
C ARG A 129 10.82 -4.46 22.19
N ASP A 130 11.39 -3.28 21.99
CA ASP A 130 12.10 -2.55 23.04
C ASP A 130 11.16 -2.14 24.18
N ALA A 131 9.93 -1.73 23.87
CA ALA A 131 8.91 -1.43 24.88
C ALA A 131 8.50 -2.64 25.74
N VAL A 132 8.61 -3.88 25.21
CA VAL A 132 8.34 -5.11 25.97
C VAL A 132 9.54 -5.49 26.84
N PHE A 133 10.77 -5.31 26.36
CA PHE A 133 11.98 -5.55 27.16
C PHE A 133 12.19 -4.50 28.27
N VAL A 134 11.71 -3.27 28.11
CA VAL A 134 11.82 -2.23 29.14
C VAL A 134 10.75 -2.36 30.24
N LYS A 135 9.67 -3.11 29.98
CA LYS A 135 8.56 -3.32 30.94
C LYS A 135 8.61 -4.65 31.70
N GLY A 136 9.56 -5.53 31.42
CA GLY A 136 9.73 -6.83 32.09
C GLY A 136 10.97 -6.85 32.97
#